data_AF-A0A2N2INE3-F1
#
_entry.id   AF-A0A2N2INE3-F1
#
_cell.length_a   1.000
_cell.length_b   1.000
_cell.length_c   1.000
_cell.angle_alpha   90.00
_cell.angle_beta   90.00
_cell.angle_gamma   90.00
#
_symmetry.space_group_name_H-M   'P 1'
#
loop_
_entity.id
_entity.type
_entity.pdbx_description
1 polymer ?
#
loop_
_entity_poly.entity_id
_entity_poly.type
_entity_poly.pdbx_seq_one_letter_code
_entity_poly.pdbx_strand_id
1 'polypeptide(L)'
;MSLSARSYFLLIMFLIVTNLGGCNSHATFEDNSFENCFNDFLDPGEACDSVYGVDQFQEGDSCEARGYAGGTLWCYDCTVVTSNCIPAATDCSPFTDEGCEDTVCYFDPNAGTTFCADMGGGFEGEACDVPSDCASLMTCLVGTCRRVCNPGATDECQNDAECMYQDWGNEDIGLCPLPFVGCDPVVGIGCDNAGDACYLQNARGDGFCSANVGGEPTGGPCGADVDCQPGNVCLQLTDPSQSYCTRLCDASSWCDGGSAWCAYHPAARVGFCVDPELSCDPLNSTTCPNGSACVVVNTYGTTTCMYTHGIQEGEACDLFNRCEAGLYCATDLDWKCHRLCQAMADCNPDECFEMQDWPQNNGQAGYCRPPQ
;
A
#
# COMPACT_ATOMS: atom_id res chain seq x y z
N MET A 1 36.64 75.47 -10.05
CA MET A 1 38.03 75.00 -9.94
C MET A 1 37.98 73.57 -9.46
N SER A 2 38.21 72.64 -10.38
CA SER A 2 38.09 71.19 -10.22
C SER A 2 39.47 70.63 -9.92
N LEU A 3 39.64 69.99 -8.77
CA LEU A 3 40.85 69.27 -8.39
C LEU A 3 40.59 67.76 -8.49
N SER A 4 41.44 67.14 -9.28
CA SER A 4 41.39 65.83 -9.91
C SER A 4 41.73 64.69 -8.93
N ALA A 5 40.82 63.72 -8.81
CA ALA A 5 40.99 62.48 -8.05
C ALA A 5 41.77 61.42 -8.86
N ARG A 6 43.06 61.67 -9.14
CA ARG A 6 43.94 60.74 -9.88
C ARG A 6 45.18 60.27 -9.11
N SER A 7 45.13 60.21 -7.77
CA SER A 7 46.31 59.85 -6.97
C SER A 7 46.10 58.84 -5.84
N TYR A 8 44.99 58.09 -5.84
CA TYR A 8 44.75 57.00 -4.88
C TYR A 8 44.80 55.59 -5.48
N PHE A 9 45.16 55.45 -6.77
CA PHE A 9 45.17 54.15 -7.46
C PHE A 9 46.56 53.48 -7.53
N LEU A 10 47.61 54.09 -6.99
CA LEU A 10 48.99 53.60 -7.13
C LEU A 10 49.65 53.13 -5.82
N LEU A 11 48.91 53.08 -4.69
CA LEU A 11 49.44 52.63 -3.40
C LEU A 11 48.73 51.40 -2.81
N ILE A 12 47.83 50.76 -3.58
CA ILE A 12 47.21 49.47 -3.25
C ILE A 12 47.58 48.41 -4.32
N MET A 13 48.74 48.58 -4.97
CA MET A 13 49.33 47.63 -5.92
C MET A 13 50.68 47.08 -5.44
N PHE A 14 51.05 47.35 -4.18
CA PHE A 14 52.28 46.87 -3.54
C PHE A 14 52.01 46.02 -2.28
N LEU A 15 50.85 45.35 -2.26
CA LEU A 15 50.53 44.26 -1.33
C LEU A 15 50.19 42.98 -2.12
N ILE A 16 50.87 42.82 -3.25
CA ILE A 16 51.05 41.55 -3.96
C ILE A 16 52.48 41.11 -3.62
N VAL A 17 52.67 39.83 -3.35
CA VAL A 17 53.92 39.13 -3.01
C VAL A 17 54.27 39.09 -1.51
N THR A 18 53.59 38.21 -0.78
CA THR A 18 54.19 37.22 0.17
C THR A 18 53.07 36.40 0.84
N ASN A 19 52.26 35.70 0.04
CA ASN A 19 51.70 34.44 0.49
C ASN A 19 52.33 33.37 -0.40
N LEU A 20 53.58 33.07 -0.07
CA LEU A 20 54.21 31.81 -0.43
C LEU A 20 53.27 30.72 0.06
N GLY A 21 52.81 29.87 -0.86
CA GLY A 21 52.10 28.65 -0.53
C GLY A 21 52.91 27.87 0.49
N GLY A 22 52.46 27.90 1.73
CA GLY A 22 52.59 26.72 2.57
C GLY A 22 51.63 25.72 1.98
N CYS A 23 52.15 24.69 1.30
CA CYS A 23 51.44 23.43 1.23
C CYS A 23 51.20 23.00 2.67
N ASN A 24 50.04 23.32 3.24
CA ASN A 24 49.50 22.56 4.35
C ASN A 24 49.11 21.21 3.75
N SER A 25 50.11 20.38 3.46
CA SER A 25 49.92 18.94 3.43
C SER A 25 49.58 18.56 4.87
N HIS A 26 48.31 18.71 5.22
CA HIS A 26 47.71 17.95 6.29
C HIS A 26 47.75 16.52 5.78
N ALA A 27 48.81 15.80 6.12
CA ALA A 27 48.75 14.36 6.13
C ALA A 27 47.74 14.03 7.24
N THR A 28 46.47 13.88 6.89
CA THR A 28 45.62 12.93 7.61
C THR A 28 46.39 11.63 7.48
N PHE A 29 47.08 11.25 8.55
CA PHE A 29 47.51 9.88 8.69
C PHE A 29 46.24 9.05 8.48
N GLU A 30 46.32 8.02 7.62
CA GLU A 30 45.36 6.92 7.68
C GLU A 30 45.54 6.31 9.08
N ASP A 31 44.91 6.97 10.06
CA ASP A 31 44.82 6.49 11.42
C ASP A 31 44.05 5.18 11.31
N ASN A 32 44.61 4.17 11.95
CA ASN A 32 44.26 2.78 11.72
C ASN A 32 42.72 2.63 11.71
N SER A 33 42.16 2.21 10.59
CA SER A 33 40.72 2.02 10.36
C SER A 33 40.01 1.09 11.36
N PHE A 34 40.75 0.55 12.32
CA PHE A 34 40.26 -0.23 13.45
C PHE A 34 39.93 0.59 14.69
N GLU A 35 40.50 1.78 14.90
CA GLU A 35 40.16 2.62 16.08
C GLU A 35 38.88 3.44 15.90
N ASN A 36 38.44 3.64 14.65
CA ASN A 36 37.21 4.37 14.33
C ASN A 36 35.99 3.46 14.22
N CYS A 37 36.20 2.18 13.91
CA CYS A 37 35.11 1.23 13.88
C CYS A 37 34.54 0.97 15.28
N PHE A 38 33.22 0.87 15.39
CA PHE A 38 32.47 0.65 16.64
C PHE A 38 32.44 1.89 17.56
N ASN A 39 32.36 3.09 16.99
CA ASN A 39 32.33 4.35 17.76
C ASN A 39 30.93 5.02 17.82
N ASP A 40 29.93 4.41 17.19
CA ASP A 40 28.52 4.84 17.09
C ASP A 40 28.34 6.05 16.14
N PHE A 41 29.32 6.28 15.28
CA PHE A 41 29.31 7.31 14.25
C PHE A 41 29.87 6.73 12.95
N LEU A 42 29.08 6.85 11.88
CA LEU A 42 29.57 6.54 10.55
C LEU A 42 30.65 7.54 10.10
N ASP A 43 31.92 7.15 10.22
CA ASP A 43 33.04 8.02 9.88
C ASP A 43 33.26 8.12 8.36
N PRO A 44 33.85 9.24 7.85
CA PRO A 44 34.15 9.38 6.44
C PRO A 44 35.05 8.24 5.92
N GLY A 45 34.49 7.39 5.07
CA GLY A 45 35.19 6.24 4.47
C GLY A 45 34.74 4.88 5.01
N GLU A 46 33.93 4.85 6.07
CA GLU A 46 33.30 3.63 6.55
C GLU A 46 32.05 3.29 5.74
N ALA A 47 31.83 2.00 5.50
CA ALA A 47 30.62 1.53 4.82
C ALA A 47 29.45 1.39 5.80
N CYS A 48 29.74 1.05 7.06
CA CYS A 48 28.79 0.96 8.17
C CYS A 48 29.53 1.05 9.51
N ASP A 49 28.80 1.27 10.61
CA ASP A 49 29.28 1.14 11.99
C ASP A 49 28.27 0.31 12.83
N SER A 50 28.72 -0.45 13.84
CA SER A 50 27.86 -1.27 14.71
C SER A 50 28.20 -1.12 16.18
N VAL A 51 27.34 -0.48 16.98
CA VAL A 51 27.57 -0.36 18.42
C VAL A 51 26.43 -0.98 19.20
N TYR A 52 26.76 -1.99 20.02
CA TYR A 52 25.81 -2.74 20.85
C TYR A 52 24.63 -3.37 20.08
N GLY A 53 24.86 -3.76 18.82
CA GLY A 53 23.84 -4.40 17.97
C GLY A 53 22.88 -3.42 17.31
N VAL A 54 23.20 -2.13 17.30
CA VAL A 54 22.58 -1.14 16.42
C VAL A 54 23.54 -0.88 15.28
N ASP A 55 23.11 -1.20 14.07
CA ASP A 55 23.90 -0.99 12.85
C ASP A 55 23.52 0.36 12.21
N GLN A 56 24.53 1.16 11.88
CA GLN A 56 24.42 2.40 11.12
C GLN A 56 25.01 2.19 9.73
N PHE A 57 24.31 2.64 8.70
CA PHE A 57 24.75 2.53 7.30
C PHE A 57 24.80 3.91 6.63
N GLN A 58 25.47 4.00 5.49
CA GLN A 58 25.40 5.19 4.66
C GLN A 58 23.96 5.49 4.24
N GLU A 59 23.61 6.77 4.11
CA GLU A 59 22.28 7.18 3.68
C GLU A 59 21.94 6.54 2.32
N GLY A 60 20.80 5.84 2.26
CA GLY A 60 20.36 5.11 1.06
C GLY A 60 20.96 3.71 0.88
N ASP A 61 21.79 3.24 1.81
CA ASP A 61 22.34 1.89 1.75
C ASP A 61 21.33 0.86 2.27
N SER A 62 20.98 -0.10 1.42
CA SER A 62 20.04 -1.18 1.71
C SER A 62 20.42 -2.43 0.92
N CYS A 63 19.79 -3.57 1.22
CA CYS A 63 19.99 -4.77 0.39
C CYS A 63 19.54 -4.50 -1.06
N GLU A 64 18.41 -3.82 -1.24
CA GLU A 64 17.85 -3.41 -2.53
C GLU A 64 18.79 -2.48 -3.31
N ALA A 65 19.35 -1.45 -2.64
CA ALA A 65 20.32 -0.54 -3.25
C ALA A 65 21.60 -1.28 -3.73
N ARG A 66 21.88 -2.45 -3.16
CA ARG A 66 23.00 -3.32 -3.50
C ARG A 66 22.63 -4.44 -4.50
N GLY A 67 21.43 -4.42 -5.04
CA GLY A 67 20.97 -5.36 -6.08
C GLY A 67 20.41 -6.69 -5.55
N TYR A 68 20.05 -6.75 -4.27
CA TYR A 68 19.32 -7.87 -3.68
C TYR A 68 17.81 -7.60 -3.74
N ALA A 69 16.97 -8.62 -3.60
CA ALA A 69 15.51 -8.46 -3.59
C ALA A 69 14.97 -7.90 -2.27
N GLY A 70 15.78 -7.92 -1.21
CA GLY A 70 15.43 -7.43 0.11
C GLY A 70 16.33 -8.03 1.19
N GLY A 71 15.82 -8.08 2.42
CA GLY A 71 16.52 -8.60 3.59
C GLY A 71 17.11 -7.50 4.46
N THR A 72 18.01 -7.88 5.37
CA THR A 72 18.60 -6.93 6.33
C THR A 72 20.10 -6.85 6.15
N LEU A 73 20.61 -5.65 5.88
CA LEU A 73 22.05 -5.41 5.99
C LEU A 73 22.44 -5.55 7.45
N TRP A 74 23.61 -6.12 7.70
CA TRP A 74 24.21 -6.07 9.02
C TRP A 74 25.66 -5.62 8.91
N CYS A 75 26.14 -4.94 9.94
CA CYS A 75 27.47 -4.40 9.97
C CYS A 75 28.41 -5.28 10.79
N TYR A 76 29.53 -5.68 10.19
CA TYR A 76 30.56 -6.46 10.88
C TYR A 76 31.94 -5.94 10.50
N ASP A 77 32.71 -5.52 11.50
CA ASP A 77 34.07 -4.98 11.30
C ASP A 77 34.06 -3.80 10.30
N CYS A 78 33.08 -2.90 10.47
CA CYS A 78 32.78 -1.73 9.62
C CYS A 78 32.68 -2.03 8.12
N THR A 79 32.36 -3.29 7.84
CA THR A 79 32.08 -3.79 6.51
C THR A 79 30.62 -4.20 6.46
N VAL A 80 29.93 -3.76 5.42
CA VAL A 80 28.56 -4.18 5.18
C VAL A 80 28.56 -5.65 4.77
N VAL A 81 27.84 -6.46 5.55
CA VAL A 81 27.68 -7.88 5.27
C VAL A 81 26.30 -8.13 4.69
N THR A 82 26.28 -8.78 3.52
CA THR A 82 25.05 -9.05 2.75
C THR A 82 24.57 -10.49 2.89
N SER A 83 25.10 -11.26 3.85
CA SER A 83 24.71 -12.66 4.05
C SER A 83 23.25 -12.84 4.48
N ASN A 84 22.66 -11.79 5.05
CA ASN A 84 21.24 -11.73 5.42
C ASN A 84 20.41 -10.98 4.35
N CYS A 85 21.05 -10.53 3.26
CA CYS A 85 20.32 -10.05 2.10
C CYS A 85 19.81 -11.23 1.29
N ILE A 86 18.65 -11.04 0.72
CA ILE A 86 17.95 -12.03 -0.07
C ILE A 86 18.39 -11.88 -1.54
N PRO A 87 19.03 -12.88 -2.14
CA PRO A 87 19.45 -12.81 -3.54
C PRO A 87 18.26 -12.50 -4.44
N ALA A 88 18.38 -11.51 -5.31
CA ALA A 88 17.40 -11.31 -6.38
C ALA A 88 17.43 -12.53 -7.31
N ALA A 89 16.35 -13.29 -7.33
CA ALA A 89 16.21 -14.40 -8.27
C ALA A 89 15.62 -13.84 -9.55
N THR A 90 16.46 -13.63 -10.57
CA THR A 90 15.98 -13.07 -11.84
C THR A 90 15.09 -14.03 -12.63
N ASP A 91 15.08 -15.33 -12.28
CA ASP A 91 14.43 -16.39 -13.05
C ASP A 91 13.66 -17.38 -12.16
N CYS A 92 12.99 -16.91 -11.10
CA CYS A 92 12.03 -17.74 -10.37
C CYS A 92 10.59 -17.25 -10.54
N SER A 93 9.66 -18.21 -10.58
CA SER A 93 8.22 -17.96 -10.75
C SER A 93 7.48 -18.23 -9.43
N PRO A 94 6.86 -17.21 -8.82
CA PRO A 94 6.18 -17.37 -7.54
C PRO A 94 4.82 -18.06 -7.69
N PHE A 95 4.35 -18.32 -8.93
CA PHE A 95 3.10 -19.01 -9.24
C PHE A 95 3.26 -20.52 -9.42
N THR A 96 4.44 -20.94 -9.87
CA THR A 96 4.76 -22.34 -10.16
C THR A 96 5.78 -22.91 -9.17
N ASP A 97 6.37 -22.07 -8.33
CA ASP A 97 7.49 -22.41 -7.44
C ASP A 97 8.70 -22.98 -8.21
N GLU A 98 8.88 -22.52 -9.45
CA GLU A 98 9.98 -22.95 -10.32
C GLU A 98 11.12 -21.93 -10.30
N GLY A 99 12.34 -22.40 -10.54
CA GLY A 99 13.54 -21.55 -10.68
C GLY A 99 14.44 -21.49 -9.44
N CYS A 100 13.99 -22.03 -8.31
CA CYS A 100 14.79 -22.23 -7.11
C CYS A 100 15.21 -23.70 -6.99
N GLU A 101 16.49 -24.00 -6.68
CA GLU A 101 17.00 -25.39 -6.66
C GLU A 101 16.47 -26.20 -5.46
N ASP A 102 16.63 -25.65 -4.26
CA ASP A 102 16.28 -26.29 -2.97
C ASP A 102 15.39 -25.41 -2.08
N THR A 103 14.88 -24.32 -2.63
CA THR A 103 14.13 -23.25 -1.94
C THR A 103 12.85 -22.93 -2.69
N VAL A 104 12.01 -22.06 -2.11
CA VAL A 104 10.74 -21.62 -2.69
C VAL A 104 10.90 -20.24 -3.31
N CYS A 105 10.24 -20.02 -4.45
CA CYS A 105 10.15 -18.69 -5.06
C CYS A 105 9.05 -17.86 -4.40
N TYR A 106 9.45 -16.76 -3.78
CA TYR A 106 8.56 -15.77 -3.18
C TYR A 106 8.53 -14.50 -4.00
N PHE A 107 7.43 -13.77 -3.90
CA PHE A 107 7.31 -12.40 -4.38
C PHE A 107 7.28 -11.43 -3.20
N ASP A 108 8.07 -10.36 -3.26
CA ASP A 108 8.02 -9.25 -2.31
C ASP A 108 7.20 -8.09 -2.87
N PRO A 109 6.01 -7.79 -2.32
CA PRO A 109 5.17 -6.70 -2.81
C PRO A 109 5.72 -5.32 -2.50
N ASN A 110 6.62 -5.18 -1.51
CA ASN A 110 7.24 -3.90 -1.20
C ASN A 110 8.40 -3.62 -2.17
N ALA A 111 9.15 -4.65 -2.55
CA ALA A 111 10.27 -4.52 -3.48
C ALA A 111 9.87 -4.67 -4.96
N GLY A 112 8.70 -5.24 -5.25
CA GLY A 112 8.26 -5.54 -6.61
C GLY A 112 9.11 -6.61 -7.31
N THR A 113 9.77 -7.48 -6.55
CA THR A 113 10.72 -8.47 -7.08
C THR A 113 10.48 -9.88 -6.53
N THR A 114 11.01 -10.88 -7.22
CA THR A 114 10.98 -12.28 -6.79
C THR A 114 12.32 -12.72 -6.21
N PHE A 115 12.26 -13.70 -5.30
CA PHE A 115 13.44 -14.22 -4.64
C PHE A 115 13.28 -15.67 -4.20
N CYS A 116 14.40 -16.36 -4.01
CA CYS A 116 14.42 -17.72 -3.48
C CYS A 116 14.73 -17.71 -1.98
N ALA A 117 13.91 -18.36 -1.17
CA ALA A 117 14.14 -18.53 0.28
C ALA A 117 13.62 -19.87 0.81
N ASP A 118 14.04 -20.25 2.01
CA ASP A 118 13.52 -21.45 2.67
C ASP A 118 12.00 -21.36 2.86
N MET A 119 11.32 -22.50 2.76
CA MET A 119 9.87 -22.56 2.88
C MET A 119 9.41 -22.18 4.29
N GLY A 120 8.60 -21.14 4.38
CA GLY A 120 7.87 -20.74 5.58
C GLY A 120 6.75 -21.70 5.97
N GLY A 121 6.20 -21.50 7.18
CA GLY A 121 5.14 -22.34 7.74
C GLY A 121 3.74 -21.72 7.65
N GLY A 122 3.63 -20.43 7.30
CA GLY A 122 2.39 -19.68 7.35
C GLY A 122 1.41 -20.07 6.24
N PHE A 123 0.21 -20.49 6.62
CA PHE A 123 -0.87 -20.75 5.66
C PHE A 123 -1.60 -19.46 5.27
N GLU A 124 -2.39 -19.52 4.20
CA GLU A 124 -3.18 -18.38 3.72
C GLU A 124 -4.08 -17.80 4.82
N GLY A 125 -3.93 -16.51 5.10
CA GLY A 125 -4.61 -15.79 6.18
C GLY A 125 -3.87 -15.77 7.53
N GLU A 126 -2.80 -16.54 7.71
CA GLU A 126 -1.97 -16.48 8.92
C GLU A 126 -1.09 -15.23 8.92
N ALA A 127 -0.64 -14.81 10.11
CA ALA A 127 0.21 -13.65 10.26
C ALA A 127 1.63 -13.90 9.73
N CYS A 128 2.24 -12.86 9.15
CA CYS A 128 3.60 -12.88 8.63
C CYS A 128 4.25 -11.52 8.80
N ASP A 129 5.58 -11.48 8.83
CA ASP A 129 6.38 -10.25 8.79
C ASP A 129 7.05 -10.07 7.42
N VAL A 130 7.46 -11.17 6.79
CA VAL A 130 8.09 -11.20 5.45
C VAL A 130 7.52 -12.31 4.56
N PRO A 131 7.63 -12.23 3.21
CA PRO A 131 7.04 -13.24 2.32
C PRO A 131 7.48 -14.68 2.61
N SER A 132 8.75 -14.88 3.00
CA SER A 132 9.29 -16.20 3.34
C SER A 132 8.73 -16.82 4.63
N ASP A 133 7.94 -16.08 5.42
CA ASP A 133 7.23 -16.68 6.56
C ASP A 133 6.07 -17.57 6.09
N CYS A 134 5.59 -17.34 4.86
CA CYS A 134 4.46 -18.04 4.26
C CYS A 134 4.87 -19.33 3.56
N ALA A 135 3.92 -20.24 3.37
CA ALA A 135 4.09 -21.44 2.55
C ALA A 135 4.34 -21.10 1.08
N SER A 136 4.67 -22.10 0.24
CA SER A 136 4.90 -21.86 -1.19
C SER A 136 3.67 -21.31 -1.90
N LEU A 137 3.93 -20.57 -2.99
CA LEU A 137 2.94 -19.88 -3.81
C LEU A 137 2.18 -18.77 -3.05
N MET A 138 2.80 -18.23 -2.00
CA MET A 138 2.22 -17.16 -1.19
C MET A 138 3.22 -16.00 -1.03
N THR A 139 2.70 -14.85 -0.61
CA THR A 139 3.44 -13.66 -0.23
C THR A 139 2.89 -13.09 1.07
N CYS A 140 3.68 -12.26 1.77
CA CYS A 140 3.23 -11.54 2.94
C CYS A 140 2.71 -10.16 2.54
N LEU A 141 1.40 -9.94 2.74
CA LEU A 141 0.75 -8.68 2.41
C LEU A 141 0.00 -8.14 3.62
N VAL A 142 0.37 -6.93 4.04
CA VAL A 142 -0.22 -6.22 5.20
C VAL A 142 -0.25 -7.14 6.43
N GLY A 143 0.85 -7.85 6.65
CA GLY A 143 1.04 -8.76 7.79
C GLY A 143 0.26 -10.08 7.71
N THR A 144 -0.26 -10.46 6.54
CA THR A 144 -0.97 -11.74 6.33
C THR A 144 -0.49 -12.49 5.09
N CYS A 145 -0.39 -13.81 5.19
CA CYS A 145 -0.02 -14.66 4.07
C CYS A 145 -1.15 -14.72 3.03
N ARG A 146 -0.83 -14.41 1.78
CA ARG A 146 -1.77 -14.35 0.66
C ARG A 146 -1.24 -15.16 -0.52
N ARG A 147 -2.09 -15.95 -1.16
CA ARG A 147 -1.72 -16.70 -2.36
C ARG A 147 -1.53 -15.75 -3.54
N VAL A 148 -0.41 -15.89 -4.24
CA VAL A 148 -0.15 -15.16 -5.49
C VAL A 148 -0.72 -15.94 -6.68
N CYS A 149 -1.09 -15.23 -7.73
CA CYS A 149 -1.59 -15.81 -8.98
C CYS A 149 -1.26 -14.91 -10.17
N ASN A 150 -1.32 -15.47 -11.36
CA ASN A 150 -1.20 -14.77 -12.62
C ASN A 150 -2.55 -14.15 -13.00
N PRO A 151 -2.65 -12.83 -13.22
CA PRO A 151 -3.87 -12.18 -13.66
C PRO A 151 -4.48 -12.85 -14.89
N GLY A 152 -5.75 -13.26 -14.79
CA GLY A 152 -6.47 -13.97 -15.86
C GLY A 152 -6.33 -15.50 -15.84
N ALA A 153 -5.50 -16.07 -14.96
CA ALA A 153 -5.57 -17.49 -14.62
C ALA A 153 -6.79 -17.75 -13.70
N THR A 154 -7.51 -18.83 -13.96
CA THR A 154 -8.68 -19.25 -13.15
C THR A 154 -8.42 -20.52 -12.35
N ASP A 155 -7.33 -21.23 -12.61
CA ASP A 155 -6.99 -22.52 -12.00
C ASP A 155 -5.92 -22.43 -10.91
N GLU A 156 -5.32 -21.26 -10.72
CA GLU A 156 -4.28 -21.02 -9.70
C GLU A 156 -4.88 -20.68 -8.33
N CYS A 157 -6.09 -20.10 -8.31
CA CYS A 157 -6.83 -19.80 -7.10
C CYS A 157 -7.77 -20.93 -6.71
N GLN A 158 -8.04 -21.04 -5.41
CA GLN A 158 -9.01 -22.01 -4.92
C GLN A 158 -10.42 -21.66 -5.43
N ASN A 159 -11.22 -22.70 -5.74
CA ASN A 159 -12.62 -22.60 -6.16
C ASN A 159 -12.85 -21.83 -7.48
N ASP A 160 -11.93 -21.94 -8.44
CA ASP A 160 -12.02 -21.29 -9.76
C ASP A 160 -12.12 -19.75 -9.67
N ALA A 161 -11.66 -19.17 -8.56
CA ALA A 161 -11.72 -17.74 -8.36
C ALA A 161 -10.79 -17.00 -9.33
N GLU A 162 -11.23 -15.85 -9.84
CA GLU A 162 -10.42 -15.04 -10.74
C GLU A 162 -9.30 -14.36 -9.95
N CYS A 163 -8.08 -14.41 -10.49
CA CYS A 163 -6.93 -13.73 -9.90
C CYS A 163 -7.14 -12.20 -9.87
N MET A 164 -7.01 -11.58 -8.69
CA MET A 164 -7.15 -10.14 -8.55
C MET A 164 -5.84 -9.46 -8.90
N TYR A 165 -5.82 -8.67 -9.97
CA TYR A 165 -4.67 -7.85 -10.36
C TYR A 165 -4.23 -6.94 -9.22
N GLN A 166 -2.93 -6.91 -8.93
CA GLN A 166 -2.31 -5.98 -8.00
C GLN A 166 -1.27 -5.15 -8.76
N ASP A 167 -1.34 -3.83 -8.64
CA ASP A 167 -0.42 -2.95 -9.36
C ASP A 167 0.92 -2.78 -8.61
N TRP A 168 1.70 -3.85 -8.54
CA TRP A 168 3.00 -3.86 -7.86
C TRP A 168 4.18 -3.49 -8.78
N GLY A 169 3.92 -2.82 -9.90
CA GLY A 169 4.94 -2.51 -10.91
C GLY A 169 5.42 -3.72 -11.71
N ASN A 170 4.80 -4.88 -11.51
CA ASN A 170 4.95 -6.09 -12.31
C ASN A 170 3.57 -6.49 -12.82
N GLU A 171 3.33 -6.31 -14.12
CA GLU A 171 2.02 -6.49 -14.76
C GLU A 171 1.50 -7.94 -14.73
N ASP A 172 2.31 -8.89 -14.30
CA ASP A 172 2.01 -10.31 -14.34
C ASP A 172 1.64 -10.92 -12.97
N ILE A 173 1.57 -10.14 -11.88
CA ILE A 173 1.32 -10.66 -10.52
C ILE A 173 0.00 -10.13 -9.95
N GLY A 174 -0.84 -11.05 -9.47
CA GLY A 174 -2.04 -10.78 -8.71
C GLY A 174 -2.13 -11.63 -7.44
N LEU A 175 -3.27 -11.52 -6.77
CA LEU A 175 -3.59 -12.25 -5.55
C LEU A 175 -4.87 -13.02 -5.68
N CYS A 176 -4.87 -14.23 -5.13
CA CYS A 176 -6.12 -14.94 -4.96
C CYS A 176 -6.99 -14.24 -3.92
N PRO A 177 -8.30 -14.13 -4.18
CA PRO A 177 -9.24 -13.75 -3.15
C PRO A 177 -9.20 -14.82 -2.06
N LEU A 178 -9.20 -14.39 -0.80
CA LEU A 178 -9.17 -15.32 0.33
C LEU A 178 -10.44 -16.20 0.29
N PRO A 179 -10.33 -17.52 0.49
CA PRO A 179 -11.49 -18.41 0.48
C PRO A 179 -12.46 -18.03 1.60
N PHE A 180 -13.69 -17.63 1.27
CA PHE A 180 -14.67 -17.14 2.24
C PHE A 180 -14.78 -18.06 3.47
N VAL A 181 -14.61 -17.50 4.67
CA VAL A 181 -14.84 -18.26 5.90
C VAL A 181 -16.35 -18.46 6.02
N GLY A 182 -16.79 -19.72 5.94
CA GLY A 182 -18.21 -20.08 6.00
C GLY A 182 -18.81 -20.28 4.61
N CYS A 183 -19.34 -19.21 4.04
CA CYS A 183 -20.06 -19.22 2.76
C CYS A 183 -19.70 -17.97 1.94
N ASP A 184 -20.04 -17.94 0.65
CA ASP A 184 -19.74 -16.81 -0.24
C ASP A 184 -20.91 -15.81 -0.28
N PRO A 185 -20.78 -14.61 0.29
CA PRO A 185 -21.84 -13.62 0.33
C PRO A 185 -22.05 -12.89 -1.01
N VAL A 186 -21.10 -12.93 -1.95
CA VAL A 186 -21.19 -12.25 -3.27
C VAL A 186 -22.18 -12.98 -4.17
N VAL A 187 -22.10 -14.31 -4.21
CA VAL A 187 -23.10 -15.16 -4.90
C VAL A 187 -24.25 -15.60 -3.99
N GLY A 188 -24.08 -15.46 -2.68
CA GLY A 188 -25.10 -15.83 -1.69
C GLY A 188 -25.26 -17.34 -1.49
N ILE A 189 -24.25 -18.15 -1.83
CA ILE A 189 -24.27 -19.63 -1.74
C ILE A 189 -23.16 -20.16 -0.80
N GLY A 190 -23.12 -21.48 -0.61
CA GLY A 190 -22.10 -22.14 0.24
C GLY A 190 -22.61 -22.57 1.61
N CYS A 191 -23.91 -22.50 1.87
CA CYS A 191 -24.52 -22.95 3.12
C CYS A 191 -24.87 -24.44 3.12
N ASP A 192 -24.63 -25.13 4.24
CA ASP A 192 -24.84 -26.57 4.38
C ASP A 192 -26.33 -26.98 4.30
N ASN A 193 -27.24 -26.12 4.78
CA ASN A 193 -28.67 -26.42 4.78
C ASN A 193 -29.34 -25.95 3.49
N ALA A 194 -30.17 -26.82 2.91
CA ALA A 194 -30.97 -26.48 1.76
C ALA A 194 -31.97 -25.36 2.11
N GLY A 195 -31.85 -24.22 1.42
CA GLY A 195 -32.71 -23.05 1.60
C GLY A 195 -32.07 -21.92 2.42
N ASP A 196 -30.92 -22.14 3.05
CA ASP A 196 -30.14 -21.06 3.65
C ASP A 196 -29.39 -20.28 2.55
N ALA A 197 -29.22 -18.98 2.77
CA ALA A 197 -28.40 -18.13 1.92
C ALA A 197 -27.24 -17.51 2.70
N CYS A 198 -26.17 -17.19 1.97
CA CYS A 198 -25.01 -16.53 2.55
C CYS A 198 -25.18 -15.01 2.56
N TYR A 199 -24.88 -14.39 3.69
CA TYR A 199 -24.92 -12.95 3.89
C TYR A 199 -23.59 -12.46 4.46
N LEU A 200 -23.28 -11.19 4.20
CA LEU A 200 -22.05 -10.58 4.69
C LEU A 200 -22.09 -10.42 6.22
N GLN A 201 -21.10 -10.97 6.90
CA GLN A 201 -21.02 -10.94 8.37
C GLN A 201 -20.26 -9.73 8.88
N ASN A 202 -19.21 -9.30 8.18
CA ASN A 202 -18.32 -8.25 8.64
C ASN A 202 -17.61 -7.55 7.46
N ALA A 203 -16.91 -6.46 7.77
CA ALA A 203 -16.16 -5.65 6.79
C ALA A 203 -15.02 -6.38 6.09
N ARG A 204 -14.58 -7.54 6.60
CA ARG A 204 -13.53 -8.35 5.96
C ARG A 204 -14.07 -9.19 4.82
N GLY A 205 -15.39 -9.28 4.64
CA GLY A 205 -16.00 -10.09 3.60
C GLY A 205 -16.40 -11.50 4.05
N ASP A 206 -16.30 -11.83 5.35
CA ASP A 206 -16.71 -13.16 5.82
C ASP A 206 -18.22 -13.35 5.66
N GLY A 207 -18.65 -14.57 5.30
CA GLY A 207 -20.05 -14.91 5.11
C GLY A 207 -20.65 -15.60 6.32
N PHE A 208 -21.94 -15.40 6.57
CA PHE A 208 -22.73 -16.21 7.50
C PHE A 208 -24.00 -16.74 6.83
N CYS A 209 -24.38 -17.97 7.20
CA CYS A 209 -25.58 -18.61 6.69
C CYS A 209 -26.82 -18.20 7.48
N SER A 210 -27.88 -17.82 6.77
CA SER A 210 -29.18 -17.50 7.34
C SER A 210 -30.30 -18.24 6.62
N ALA A 211 -31.22 -18.82 7.40
CA ALA A 211 -32.46 -19.41 6.90
C ALA A 211 -33.51 -18.35 6.51
N ASN A 212 -33.34 -17.11 6.99
CA ASN A 212 -34.20 -15.99 6.62
C ASN A 212 -33.66 -15.40 5.32
N VAL A 213 -34.16 -15.90 4.20
CA VAL A 213 -33.79 -15.39 2.88
C VAL A 213 -34.68 -14.21 2.52
N GLY A 214 -34.07 -13.02 2.52
CA GLY A 214 -34.67 -11.79 2.07
C GLY A 214 -35.04 -11.81 0.59
N GLY A 215 -36.03 -10.99 0.24
CA GLY A 215 -36.57 -10.90 -1.12
C GLY A 215 -36.30 -9.57 -1.81
N GLU A 216 -35.74 -8.58 -1.10
CA GLU A 216 -35.60 -7.23 -1.62
C GLU A 216 -34.47 -7.16 -2.67
N PRO A 217 -34.78 -6.73 -3.92
CA PRO A 217 -33.78 -6.63 -4.98
C PRO A 217 -32.85 -5.44 -4.76
N THR A 218 -31.79 -5.33 -5.56
CA THR A 218 -30.91 -4.15 -5.57
C THR A 218 -31.72 -2.86 -5.73
N GLY A 219 -31.46 -1.86 -4.87
CA GLY A 219 -32.21 -0.61 -4.75
C GLY A 219 -33.47 -0.68 -3.88
N GLY A 220 -33.90 -1.88 -3.43
CA GLY A 220 -35.00 -2.05 -2.48
C GLY A 220 -34.61 -1.61 -1.06
N PRO A 221 -35.56 -1.10 -0.24
CA PRO A 221 -35.28 -0.68 1.12
C PRO A 221 -34.99 -1.89 2.02
N CYS A 222 -34.11 -1.73 3.02
CA CYS A 222 -33.75 -2.81 3.94
C CYS A 222 -33.49 -2.27 5.36
N GLY A 223 -33.63 -3.13 6.37
CA GLY A 223 -33.23 -2.87 7.75
C GLY A 223 -31.99 -3.67 8.18
N ALA A 224 -31.75 -4.82 7.55
CA ALA A 224 -30.59 -5.68 7.75
C ALA A 224 -30.20 -6.38 6.44
N ASP A 225 -28.99 -6.94 6.38
CA ASP A 225 -28.49 -7.65 5.19
C ASP A 225 -29.40 -8.81 4.76
N VAL A 226 -29.98 -9.52 5.73
CA VAL A 226 -30.90 -10.64 5.50
C VAL A 226 -32.24 -10.24 4.88
N ASP A 227 -32.57 -8.95 4.83
CA ASP A 227 -33.78 -8.48 4.13
C ASP A 227 -33.57 -8.47 2.60
N CYS A 228 -32.31 -8.38 2.17
CA CYS A 228 -31.91 -8.34 0.78
C CYS A 228 -31.86 -9.74 0.15
N GLN A 229 -32.01 -9.77 -1.17
CA GLN A 229 -31.71 -10.98 -1.95
C GLN A 229 -30.24 -11.40 -1.76
N PRO A 230 -29.93 -12.72 -1.80
CA PRO A 230 -28.56 -13.20 -1.72
C PRO A 230 -27.67 -12.53 -2.79
N GLY A 231 -26.43 -12.18 -2.42
CA GLY A 231 -25.55 -11.36 -3.26
C GLY A 231 -25.70 -9.84 -3.07
N ASN A 232 -26.57 -9.39 -2.17
CA ASN A 232 -26.71 -7.99 -1.80
C ASN A 232 -26.41 -7.76 -0.30
N VAL A 233 -26.02 -6.53 0.03
CA VAL A 233 -25.79 -6.01 1.39
C VAL A 233 -26.69 -4.80 1.64
N CYS A 234 -27.13 -4.60 2.88
CA CYS A 234 -27.97 -3.46 3.25
C CYS A 234 -27.12 -2.24 3.61
N LEU A 235 -27.07 -1.24 2.72
CA LEU A 235 -26.20 -0.07 2.87
C LEU A 235 -26.97 1.24 2.92
N GLN A 236 -26.49 2.17 3.76
CA GLN A 236 -26.91 3.58 3.74
C GLN A 236 -25.99 4.36 2.79
N LEU A 237 -26.27 4.31 1.49
CA LEU A 237 -25.42 4.97 0.50
C LEU A 237 -25.76 6.45 0.30
N THR A 238 -27.04 6.82 0.31
CA THR A 238 -27.47 8.16 -0.16
C THR A 238 -28.34 8.92 0.84
N ASP A 239 -28.94 8.24 1.81
CA ASP A 239 -29.84 8.85 2.80
C ASP A 239 -29.59 8.21 4.19
N PRO A 240 -29.20 8.97 5.22
CA PRO A 240 -29.01 8.43 6.57
C PRO A 240 -30.29 7.85 7.19
N SER A 241 -31.45 8.18 6.64
CA SER A 241 -32.75 7.67 7.11
C SER A 241 -33.19 6.40 6.40
N GLN A 242 -32.50 5.97 5.33
CA GLN A 242 -32.91 4.83 4.51
C GLN A 242 -31.70 4.01 4.05
N SER A 243 -31.70 2.73 4.39
CA SER A 243 -30.77 1.75 3.82
C SER A 243 -31.42 1.10 2.59
N TYR A 244 -30.60 0.80 1.59
CA TYR A 244 -31.00 0.09 0.38
C TYR A 244 -30.10 -1.10 0.12
N CYS A 245 -30.70 -2.17 -0.42
CA CYS A 245 -29.97 -3.34 -0.87
C CYS A 245 -29.04 -2.96 -2.01
N THR A 246 -27.75 -3.19 -1.83
CA THR A 246 -26.71 -2.89 -2.81
C THR A 246 -26.01 -4.19 -3.18
N ARG A 247 -25.72 -4.39 -4.46
CA ARG A 247 -25.07 -5.61 -4.93
C ARG A 247 -23.63 -5.69 -4.46
N LEU A 248 -23.25 -6.83 -3.91
CA LEU A 248 -21.86 -7.16 -3.60
C LEU A 248 -21.12 -7.54 -4.89
N CYS A 249 -19.82 -7.33 -4.88
CA CYS A 249 -18.93 -7.68 -5.98
C CYS A 249 -17.55 -8.03 -5.44
N ASP A 250 -16.85 -8.91 -6.13
CA ASP A 250 -15.42 -9.19 -5.94
C ASP A 250 -14.59 -8.71 -7.15
N ALA A 251 -15.23 -8.53 -8.30
CA ALA A 251 -14.66 -7.91 -9.49
C ALA A 251 -15.65 -6.94 -10.17
N SER A 252 -15.13 -6.00 -10.96
CA SER A 252 -15.97 -5.04 -11.72
C SER A 252 -16.92 -5.70 -12.71
N SER A 253 -16.59 -6.90 -13.20
CA SER A 253 -17.45 -7.69 -14.10
C SER A 253 -18.78 -8.12 -13.45
N TRP A 254 -18.87 -8.10 -12.12
CA TRP A 254 -20.06 -8.51 -11.36
C TRP A 254 -21.12 -7.42 -11.22
N CYS A 255 -20.75 -6.20 -11.59
CA CYS A 255 -21.64 -5.06 -11.53
C CYS A 255 -22.44 -4.94 -12.84
N ASP A 256 -23.64 -5.53 -12.85
CA ASP A 256 -24.58 -5.41 -13.96
C ASP A 256 -24.90 -3.94 -14.26
N GLY A 257 -24.75 -3.51 -15.51
CA GLY A 257 -25.19 -2.17 -15.95
C GLY A 257 -24.25 -1.41 -16.89
N GLY A 258 -23.06 -1.95 -17.23
CA GLY A 258 -22.16 -1.36 -18.22
C GLY A 258 -21.43 -0.08 -17.77
N SER A 259 -21.95 0.59 -16.75
CA SER A 259 -21.31 1.72 -16.08
C SER A 259 -20.82 1.32 -14.68
N ALA A 260 -21.54 0.48 -13.94
CA ALA A 260 -21.19 0.20 -12.55
C ALA A 260 -19.81 -0.48 -12.38
N TRP A 261 -19.08 -0.08 -11.35
CA TRP A 261 -17.77 -0.64 -11.01
C TRP A 261 -17.76 -1.08 -9.54
N CYS A 262 -16.85 -1.99 -9.20
CA CYS A 262 -16.80 -2.57 -7.86
C CYS A 262 -16.03 -1.68 -6.89
N ALA A 263 -16.74 -1.07 -5.94
CA ALA A 263 -16.15 -0.35 -4.80
C ALA A 263 -15.55 -1.35 -3.81
N TYR A 264 -14.36 -1.83 -4.14
CA TYR A 264 -13.61 -2.78 -3.34
C TYR A 264 -12.60 -2.08 -2.43
N HIS A 265 -12.56 -2.53 -1.19
CA HIS A 265 -11.57 -2.10 -0.21
C HIS A 265 -10.40 -3.11 -0.23
N PRO A 266 -9.12 -2.71 -0.37
CA PRO A 266 -7.99 -3.62 -0.62
C PRO A 266 -7.88 -4.82 0.33
N ALA A 267 -8.35 -4.63 1.55
CA ALA A 267 -8.34 -5.66 2.59
C ALA A 267 -9.72 -6.22 2.98
N ALA A 268 -10.80 -5.85 2.29
CA ALA A 268 -12.11 -6.51 2.41
C ALA A 268 -12.26 -7.49 1.25
N ARG A 269 -12.73 -8.72 1.43
CA ARG A 269 -12.88 -9.68 0.31
C ARG A 269 -14.00 -9.33 -0.68
N VAL A 270 -14.84 -8.38 -0.31
CA VAL A 270 -15.99 -7.95 -1.10
C VAL A 270 -16.04 -6.44 -1.15
N GLY A 271 -16.36 -5.93 -2.32
CA GLY A 271 -16.84 -4.58 -2.52
C GLY A 271 -18.35 -4.56 -2.73
N PHE A 272 -18.84 -3.41 -3.17
CA PHE A 272 -20.21 -3.27 -3.62
C PHE A 272 -20.25 -2.45 -4.91
N CYS A 273 -21.25 -2.73 -5.74
CA CYS A 273 -21.40 -2.07 -7.02
C CYS A 273 -21.90 -0.64 -6.81
N VAL A 274 -21.18 0.31 -7.41
CA VAL A 274 -21.56 1.72 -7.42
C VAL A 274 -21.59 2.25 -8.84
N ASP A 275 -22.43 3.26 -9.05
CA ASP A 275 -22.58 3.92 -10.35
C ASP A 275 -21.47 4.98 -10.53
N PRO A 276 -20.66 4.92 -11.60
CA PRO A 276 -19.63 5.92 -11.89
C PRO A 276 -20.20 7.26 -12.37
N GLU A 277 -21.48 7.33 -12.77
CA GLU A 277 -22.08 8.61 -13.21
C GLU A 277 -22.10 9.66 -12.08
N LEU A 278 -21.77 9.24 -10.85
CA LEU A 278 -21.53 10.07 -9.68
C LEU A 278 -20.04 10.33 -9.41
N SER A 279 -19.18 10.34 -10.44
CA SER A 279 -17.80 10.77 -10.28
C SER A 279 -17.78 12.20 -9.71
N CYS A 280 -17.05 12.37 -8.63
CA CYS A 280 -17.04 13.60 -7.85
C CYS A 280 -15.59 13.97 -7.51
N ASP A 281 -15.37 15.22 -7.15
CA ASP A 281 -14.05 15.67 -6.68
C ASP A 281 -13.99 15.48 -5.16
N PRO A 282 -13.11 14.59 -4.64
CA PRO A 282 -13.05 14.29 -3.21
C PRO A 282 -12.45 15.44 -2.41
N LEU A 283 -11.78 16.38 -3.07
CA LEU A 283 -11.30 17.63 -2.49
C LEU A 283 -12.35 18.74 -2.59
N ASN A 284 -13.41 18.54 -3.39
CA ASN A 284 -14.49 19.49 -3.55
C ASN A 284 -15.86 18.78 -3.45
N SER A 285 -16.27 18.54 -2.19
CA SER A 285 -17.50 17.84 -1.81
C SER A 285 -18.81 18.50 -2.28
N THR A 286 -18.76 19.69 -2.90
CA THR A 286 -19.96 20.40 -3.38
C THR A 286 -20.68 19.70 -4.54
N THR A 287 -20.06 18.68 -5.14
CA THR A 287 -20.63 17.89 -6.24
C THR A 287 -21.62 16.83 -5.77
N CYS A 288 -21.60 16.47 -4.49
CA CYS A 288 -22.45 15.39 -3.96
C CYS A 288 -23.80 15.90 -3.40
N PRO A 289 -24.89 15.11 -3.51
CA PRO A 289 -26.16 15.43 -2.88
C PRO A 289 -26.02 15.72 -1.37
N ASN A 290 -26.89 16.59 -0.84
CA ASN A 290 -26.83 17.03 0.57
C ASN A 290 -26.71 15.84 1.54
N GLY A 291 -25.64 15.86 2.34
CA GLY A 291 -25.36 14.83 3.36
C GLY A 291 -24.45 13.71 2.88
N SER A 292 -24.19 13.59 1.58
CA SER A 292 -23.15 12.70 1.05
C SER A 292 -21.82 13.44 0.86
N ALA A 293 -20.73 12.70 0.94
CA ALA A 293 -19.39 13.15 0.66
C ALA A 293 -18.87 12.42 -0.58
N CYS A 294 -17.98 13.08 -1.31
CA CYS A 294 -17.22 12.43 -2.35
C CYS A 294 -16.11 11.60 -1.70
N VAL A 295 -16.18 10.28 -1.84
CA VAL A 295 -15.24 9.35 -1.22
C VAL A 295 -14.43 8.62 -2.27
N VAL A 296 -13.16 8.38 -1.96
CA VAL A 296 -12.30 7.47 -2.70
C VAL A 296 -12.61 6.05 -2.26
N VAL A 297 -12.72 5.15 -3.22
CA VAL A 297 -13.40 3.88 -3.02
C VAL A 297 -12.61 2.70 -3.58
N ASN A 298 -11.45 2.96 -4.18
CA ASN A 298 -10.40 1.99 -4.49
C ASN A 298 -9.04 2.71 -4.54
N THR A 299 -7.96 1.94 -4.67
CA THR A 299 -6.58 2.46 -4.77
C THR A 299 -6.32 3.24 -6.06
N TYR A 300 -7.09 2.99 -7.12
CA TYR A 300 -7.00 3.73 -8.38
C TYR A 300 -7.56 5.16 -8.32
N GLY A 301 -7.94 5.64 -7.12
CA GLY A 301 -8.49 6.98 -6.97
C GLY A 301 -9.90 7.15 -7.53
N THR A 302 -10.62 6.06 -7.76
CA THR A 302 -12.01 6.16 -8.20
C THR A 302 -12.84 6.78 -7.09
N THR A 303 -13.78 7.64 -7.46
CA THR A 303 -14.63 8.37 -6.52
C THR A 303 -16.10 8.15 -6.78
N THR A 304 -16.89 8.24 -5.71
CA THR A 304 -18.35 8.24 -5.79
C THR A 304 -18.95 9.03 -4.63
N CYS A 305 -20.17 9.53 -4.80
CA CYS A 305 -20.90 10.22 -3.74
C CYS A 305 -21.57 9.21 -2.82
N MET A 306 -21.17 9.19 -1.55
CA MET A 306 -21.76 8.32 -0.52
C MET A 306 -21.98 9.05 0.79
N TYR A 307 -22.97 8.62 1.57
CA TYR A 307 -23.11 9.04 2.95
C TYR A 307 -21.90 8.58 3.76
N THR A 308 -21.37 9.49 4.58
CA THR A 308 -20.26 9.19 5.48
C THR A 308 -20.73 9.41 6.91
N HIS A 309 -20.37 8.50 7.81
CA HIS A 309 -20.63 8.67 9.25
C HIS A 309 -19.73 9.73 9.89
N GLY A 310 -18.83 10.34 9.11
CA GLY A 310 -17.97 11.43 9.54
C GLY A 310 -16.81 10.96 10.41
N ILE A 311 -16.25 9.77 10.13
CA ILE A 311 -15.06 9.28 10.84
C ILE A 311 -13.93 10.30 10.64
N GLN A 312 -13.35 10.76 11.74
CA GLN A 312 -12.40 11.87 11.77
C GLN A 312 -10.99 11.40 11.40
N GLU A 313 -10.12 12.36 11.06
CA GLU A 313 -8.72 12.10 10.79
C GLU A 313 -8.02 11.36 11.96
N GLY A 314 -7.30 10.29 11.64
CA GLY A 314 -6.62 9.40 12.59
C GLY A 314 -7.51 8.35 13.26
N GLU A 315 -8.82 8.35 13.01
CA GLU A 315 -9.73 7.30 13.50
C GLU A 315 -9.77 6.11 12.55
N ALA A 316 -10.04 4.92 13.12
CA ALA A 316 -10.10 3.69 12.35
C ALA A 316 -11.27 3.70 11.36
N CYS A 317 -11.01 3.26 10.14
CA CYS A 317 -11.99 3.21 9.05
C CYS A 317 -12.03 1.84 8.39
N ASP A 318 -13.14 1.55 7.73
CA ASP A 318 -13.34 0.34 6.94
C ASP A 318 -14.37 0.59 5.81
N LEU A 319 -14.77 -0.48 5.11
CA LEU A 319 -15.74 -0.45 4.01
C LEU A 319 -17.07 0.22 4.37
N PHE A 320 -17.50 0.12 5.64
CA PHE A 320 -18.77 0.62 6.17
C PHE A 320 -18.58 1.88 7.03
N ASN A 321 -17.47 1.97 7.77
CA ASN A 321 -17.10 3.11 8.61
C ASN A 321 -16.19 4.06 7.81
N ARG A 322 -16.80 4.86 6.93
CA ARG A 322 -16.06 5.74 6.02
C ARG A 322 -15.72 7.09 6.62
N CYS A 323 -14.55 7.57 6.24
CA CYS A 323 -14.01 8.87 6.58
C CYS A 323 -14.91 10.02 6.14
N GLU A 324 -14.83 11.15 6.84
CA GLU A 324 -15.52 12.37 6.41
C GLU A 324 -15.00 12.91 5.07
N ALA A 325 -15.73 13.87 4.50
CA ALA A 325 -15.36 14.51 3.24
C ALA A 325 -13.93 15.08 3.28
N GLY A 326 -13.13 14.81 2.26
CA GLY A 326 -11.73 15.25 2.18
C GLY A 326 -10.73 14.33 2.87
N LEU A 327 -11.19 13.19 3.40
CA LEU A 327 -10.34 12.15 3.97
C LEU A 327 -10.39 10.85 3.14
N TYR A 328 -9.29 10.10 3.16
CA TYR A 328 -9.10 8.78 2.56
C TYR A 328 -8.83 7.76 3.67
N CYS A 329 -9.41 6.57 3.55
CA CYS A 329 -9.07 5.47 4.43
C CYS A 329 -7.76 4.84 3.93
N ALA A 330 -6.62 5.12 4.57
CA ALA A 330 -5.31 4.62 4.14
C ALA A 330 -5.10 3.17 4.62
N THR A 331 -5.69 2.25 3.86
CA THR A 331 -5.68 0.81 4.17
C THR A 331 -4.32 0.15 3.95
N ASP A 332 -3.52 0.75 3.06
CA ASP A 332 -2.13 0.43 2.77
C ASP A 332 -1.18 0.87 3.89
N LEU A 333 -1.67 1.66 4.85
CA LEU A 333 -0.88 2.19 5.95
C LEU A 333 -1.30 1.64 7.31
N ASP A 334 -2.44 2.07 7.83
CA ASP A 334 -2.81 1.87 9.23
C ASP A 334 -4.32 1.79 9.48
N TRP A 335 -5.11 1.72 8.40
CA TRP A 335 -6.58 1.63 8.45
C TRP A 335 -7.22 2.81 9.17
N LYS A 336 -6.63 4.00 9.03
CA LYS A 336 -7.20 5.23 9.56
C LYS A 336 -7.55 6.20 8.45
N CYS A 337 -8.36 7.18 8.81
CA CYS A 337 -8.66 8.29 7.94
C CYS A 337 -7.49 9.26 7.88
N HIS A 338 -6.97 9.51 6.68
CA HIS A 338 -5.91 10.48 6.41
C HIS A 338 -6.43 11.55 5.47
N ARG A 339 -5.92 12.77 5.61
CA ARG A 339 -6.35 13.88 4.76
C ARG A 339 -5.90 13.69 3.33
N LEU A 340 -6.78 13.96 2.36
CA LEU A 340 -6.40 14.01 0.95
C LEU A 340 -5.57 15.27 0.67
N CYS A 341 -4.62 15.17 -0.25
CA CYS A 341 -3.73 16.27 -0.64
C CYS A 341 -3.56 16.33 -2.16
N GLN A 342 -3.28 17.52 -2.69
CA GLN A 342 -2.87 17.77 -4.08
C GLN A 342 -1.40 18.18 -4.18
N ALA A 343 -0.85 18.70 -3.09
CA ALA A 343 0.52 19.12 -2.99
C ALA A 343 1.07 18.82 -1.60
N MET A 344 2.39 18.71 -1.48
CA MET A 344 3.06 18.57 -0.17
C MET A 344 2.65 19.66 0.84
N ALA A 345 2.32 20.86 0.36
CA ALA A 345 1.92 21.97 1.23
C ALA A 345 0.60 21.72 1.99
N ASP A 346 -0.22 20.78 1.53
CA ASP A 346 -1.53 20.47 2.13
C ASP A 346 -1.39 19.65 3.42
N CYS A 347 -0.23 19.01 3.63
CA CYS A 347 -0.01 18.02 4.67
C CYS A 347 0.79 18.50 5.88
N ASN A 348 1.37 19.70 5.87
CA ASN A 348 2.30 20.18 6.92
C ASN A 348 1.86 19.87 8.38
N PRO A 349 2.64 19.09 9.17
CA PRO A 349 4.04 18.67 8.92
C PRO A 349 4.23 17.38 8.13
N ASP A 350 3.13 16.73 7.76
CA ASP A 350 3.11 15.44 7.06
C ASP A 350 3.50 15.60 5.59
N GLU A 351 3.84 14.48 4.96
CA GLU A 351 4.16 14.40 3.54
C GLU A 351 2.94 13.93 2.74
N CYS A 352 2.77 14.47 1.53
CA CYS A 352 1.72 14.04 0.62
C CYS A 352 2.20 12.83 -0.16
N PHE A 353 1.69 11.64 0.17
CA PHE A 353 2.01 10.40 -0.54
C PHE A 353 1.07 10.23 -1.71
N GLU A 354 1.63 10.11 -2.92
CA GLU A 354 0.87 9.98 -4.16
C GLU A 354 0.11 8.64 -4.19
N MET A 355 -1.19 8.68 -4.52
CA MET A 355 -1.93 7.47 -4.81
C MET A 355 -1.58 7.01 -6.23
N GLN A 356 -1.05 5.80 -6.34
CA GLN A 356 -0.62 5.24 -7.61
C GLN A 356 -1.81 5.16 -8.59
N ASP A 357 -1.62 5.66 -9.81
CA ASP A 357 -2.58 5.64 -10.91
C ASP A 357 -3.90 6.41 -10.74
N TRP A 358 -3.97 7.36 -9.80
CA TRP A 358 -5.06 8.33 -9.84
C TRP A 358 -5.04 9.06 -11.20
N PRO A 359 -6.11 8.99 -12.01
CA PRO A 359 -6.08 9.54 -13.36
C PRO A 359 -5.68 11.02 -13.33
N GLN A 360 -4.62 11.36 -14.07
CA GLN A 360 -3.96 12.69 -14.13
C GLN A 360 -4.90 13.87 -14.41
N ASN A 361 -6.15 13.61 -14.75
CA ASN A 361 -7.17 14.62 -15.03
C ASN A 361 -7.54 15.48 -13.81
N ASN A 362 -7.20 15.06 -12.57
CA ASN A 362 -7.48 15.82 -11.34
C ASN A 362 -6.22 16.35 -10.61
N GLY A 363 -5.03 16.27 -11.23
CA GLY A 363 -3.75 16.56 -10.57
C GLY A 363 -3.24 15.38 -9.74
N GLN A 364 -1.97 15.40 -9.31
CA GLN A 364 -1.41 14.38 -8.41
C GLN A 364 -2.17 14.46 -7.08
N ALA A 365 -3.10 13.54 -6.86
CA ALA A 365 -3.82 13.42 -5.61
C ALA A 365 -3.12 12.35 -4.75
N GLY A 366 -2.93 12.67 -3.48
CA GLY A 366 -2.32 11.82 -2.50
C GLY A 366 -3.08 11.86 -1.18
N TYR A 367 -2.50 11.26 -0.15
CA TYR A 367 -2.94 11.42 1.22
C TYR A 367 -1.78 11.81 2.13
N CYS A 368 -2.10 12.55 3.19
CA CYS A 368 -1.14 13.03 4.17
C CYS A 368 -0.74 11.91 5.10
N ARG A 369 0.57 11.71 5.27
CA ARG A 369 1.12 10.71 6.17
C ARG A 369 2.28 11.30 6.97
N PRO A 370 2.40 10.98 8.27
CA PRO A 370 3.55 11.38 9.06
C PRO A 370 4.87 10.91 8.41
N PRO A 371 5.94 11.73 8.41
CA PRO A 371 7.24 11.29 7.94
C PRO A 371 7.67 10.03 8.69
N GLN A 372 8.07 8.98 7.95
CA GLN A 372 8.51 7.70 8.50
C GLN A 372 9.89 7.77 9.16
#